data_AF-A0A293LZT7-F1
#
_entry.id   AF-A0A293LZT7-F1
#
_cell.length_a   1.000
_cell.length_b   1.000
_cell.length_c   1.000
_cell.angle_alpha   90.00
_cell.angle_beta   90.00
_cell.angle_gamma   90.00
#
_symmetry.space_group_name_H-M   'P 1'
#
loop_
_entity.id
_entity.type
_entity.pdbx_description
1 polymer ?
#
loop_
_entity_poly.entity_id
_entity_poly.type
_entity_poly.pdbx_seq_one_letter_code
_entity_poly.pdbx_strand_id
1 'polypeptide(L)'
;MRIAADVELYNFTAYNTFILEASNRIPPWQPPPKCDRSLTRFAKRDTSNVVLQQEFESLRESFGSHMEFYTDGSRTNTGVSCAMVTETTTRSHCIKKIMSIFSAEVYAVILALNYILQNQVKSSVIYTDSLSCVHAITSLHTSKNFLVQRAQYIASKIINKGYSL
;
A
#
# COMPACT_ATOMS: atom_id res chain seq x y z
N MET A 1 14.94 28.94 10.64
CA MET A 1 14.53 28.17 9.44
C MET A 1 12.99 28.16 9.42
N ARG A 2 12.36 28.94 8.54
CA ARG A 2 10.89 29.27 8.56
C ARG A 2 9.96 28.14 8.06
N ILE A 3 10.54 27.01 7.68
CA ILE A 3 9.86 25.95 6.94
C ILE A 3 8.67 25.34 7.71
N ALA A 4 8.75 25.20 9.04
CA ALA A 4 7.67 24.61 9.84
C ALA A 4 6.40 25.49 9.89
N ALA A 5 6.56 26.81 9.99
CA ALA A 5 5.45 27.75 10.03
C ALA A 5 4.76 27.90 8.66
N ASP A 6 5.54 27.83 7.57
CA ASP A 6 5.00 27.90 6.21
C ASP A 6 4.24 26.60 5.83
N VAL A 7 4.63 25.44 6.38
CA VAL A 7 3.96 24.15 6.13
C VAL A 7 2.53 24.12 6.70
N GLU A 8 2.32 24.70 7.88
CA GLU A 8 0.98 24.84 8.48
C GLU A 8 0.13 25.89 7.75
N LEU A 9 0.73 27.03 7.36
CA LEU A 9 0.02 28.14 6.69
C LEU A 9 -0.59 27.74 5.34
N TYR A 10 0.10 26.88 4.57
CA TYR A 10 -0.34 26.43 3.24
C TYR A 10 -0.96 25.02 3.23
N ASN A 11 -1.21 24.44 4.42
CA ASN A 11 -1.82 23.13 4.57
C ASN A 11 -1.08 22.02 3.80
N PHE A 12 0.27 22.10 3.79
CA PHE A 12 1.16 21.07 3.22
C PHE A 12 1.13 19.83 4.12
N THR A 13 0.04 19.10 4.02
CA THR A 13 -0.05 17.71 4.50
C THR A 13 0.92 16.84 3.70
N ALA A 14 1.37 15.71 4.25
CA ALA A 14 2.21 14.73 3.52
C ALA A 14 1.62 14.40 2.13
N TYR A 15 0.29 14.43 2.02
CA TYR A 15 -0.48 14.33 0.77
C TYR A 15 -0.03 15.32 -0.34
N ASN A 16 0.26 16.58 -0.01
CA ASN A 16 0.68 17.59 -0.99
C ASN A 16 2.09 17.29 -1.55
N THR A 17 3.00 16.77 -0.72
CA THR A 17 4.33 16.34 -1.15
C THR A 17 4.25 15.16 -2.13
N PHE A 18 3.31 14.22 -1.92
CA PHE A 18 3.12 13.07 -2.82
C PHE A 18 2.52 13.45 -4.18
N ILE A 19 1.67 14.48 -4.25
CA ILE A 19 1.13 14.98 -5.53
C ILE A 19 2.26 15.55 -6.41
N LEU A 20 3.24 16.23 -5.82
CA LEU A 20 4.36 16.81 -6.57
C LEU A 20 5.28 15.74 -7.17
N GLU A 21 5.40 14.57 -6.53
CA GLU A 21 6.19 13.45 -7.06
C GLU A 21 5.39 12.49 -7.97
N ALA A 22 4.11 12.77 -8.23
CA ALA A 22 3.25 11.95 -9.08
C ALA A 22 3.56 12.07 -10.59
N SER A 23 4.46 12.97 -10.99
CA SER A 23 4.95 13.09 -12.37
C SER A 23 5.90 11.96 -12.78
N ASN A 24 6.44 11.22 -11.81
CA ASN A 24 7.34 10.09 -12.06
C ASN A 24 6.52 8.85 -12.45
N ARG A 25 6.34 8.67 -13.76
CA ARG A 25 5.67 7.49 -14.32
C ARG A 25 6.62 6.32 -14.36
N ILE A 26 6.09 5.14 -14.05
CA ILE A 26 6.76 3.88 -14.40
C ILE A 26 6.83 3.77 -15.92
N PRO A 27 7.98 3.33 -16.47
CA PRO A 27 8.06 3.04 -17.88
C PRO A 27 7.14 1.87 -18.23
N PRO A 28 6.51 1.86 -19.42
CA PRO A 28 5.49 0.88 -19.79
C PRO A 28 6.02 -0.56 -19.91
N TRP A 29 7.33 -0.75 -20.00
CA TRP A 29 7.96 -2.07 -20.08
C TRP A 29 8.33 -2.66 -18.71
N GLN A 30 8.08 -1.95 -17.61
CA GLN A 30 8.42 -2.46 -16.29
C GLN A 30 7.34 -3.42 -15.77
N PRO A 31 7.71 -4.63 -15.33
CA PRO A 31 6.72 -5.57 -14.80
C PRO A 31 6.12 -5.04 -13.49
N PRO A 32 4.84 -5.32 -13.23
CA PRO A 32 4.20 -5.01 -11.96
C PRO A 32 4.81 -5.87 -10.84
N PRO A 33 4.63 -5.48 -9.56
CA PRO A 33 5.00 -6.35 -8.45
C PRO A 33 4.26 -7.68 -8.51
N LYS A 34 4.91 -8.74 -8.01
CA LYS A 34 4.28 -10.06 -7.90
C LYS A 34 3.17 -9.97 -6.85
N CYS A 35 2.00 -10.51 -7.16
CA CYS A 35 0.92 -10.59 -6.19
C CYS A 35 0.28 -11.97 -6.22
N ASP A 36 0.22 -12.59 -5.04
CA ASP A 36 -0.58 -13.80 -4.83
C ASP A 36 -2.04 -13.42 -4.59
N ARG A 37 -2.94 -14.12 -5.28
CA ARG A 37 -4.39 -13.90 -5.21
C ARG A 37 -5.15 -15.19 -4.93
N SER A 38 -4.44 -16.22 -4.49
CA SER A 38 -5.00 -17.55 -4.22
C SER A 38 -6.16 -17.52 -3.24
N LEU A 39 -6.15 -16.61 -2.26
CA LEU A 39 -7.24 -16.45 -1.28
C LEU A 39 -8.55 -15.97 -1.90
N THR A 40 -8.53 -15.34 -3.08
CA THR A 40 -9.77 -14.85 -3.72
C THR A 40 -10.69 -15.99 -4.18
N ARG A 41 -10.21 -17.23 -4.21
CA ARG A 41 -11.02 -18.41 -4.53
C ARG A 41 -12.06 -18.74 -3.46
N PHE A 42 -11.85 -18.24 -2.24
CA PHE A 42 -12.75 -18.48 -1.12
C PHE A 42 -13.79 -17.36 -1.02
N ALA A 43 -15.06 -17.71 -1.21
CA ALA A 43 -16.15 -16.76 -1.03
C ALA A 43 -16.37 -16.51 0.48
N LYS A 44 -16.13 -15.28 0.94
CA LYS A 44 -16.23 -14.90 2.37
C LYS A 44 -17.56 -15.25 3.03
N ARG A 45 -18.64 -15.27 2.25
CA ARG A 45 -20.00 -15.62 2.73
C ARG A 45 -20.23 -17.13 2.87
N ASP A 46 -19.51 -17.93 2.09
CA ASP A 46 -19.75 -19.38 1.94
C ASP A 46 -18.65 -20.20 2.64
N THR A 47 -17.50 -19.60 2.91
CA THR A 47 -16.36 -20.22 3.59
C THR A 47 -16.34 -19.84 5.06
N SER A 48 -16.13 -20.82 5.94
CA SER A 48 -15.99 -20.55 7.38
C SER A 48 -14.74 -19.72 7.70
N ASN A 49 -14.81 -18.91 8.76
CA ASN A 49 -13.68 -18.11 9.22
C ASN A 49 -12.44 -18.96 9.57
N VAL A 50 -12.65 -20.17 10.11
CA VAL A 50 -11.56 -21.08 10.46
C VAL A 50 -10.79 -21.51 9.21
N VAL A 51 -11.50 -21.85 8.13
CA VAL A 51 -10.87 -22.20 6.85
C VAL A 51 -10.13 -21.00 6.27
N LEU A 52 -10.72 -19.80 6.29
CA LEU A 52 -10.04 -18.59 5.80
C LEU A 52 -8.75 -18.29 6.58
N GLN A 53 -8.76 -18.47 7.90
CA GLN A 53 -7.57 -18.29 8.75
C GLN A 53 -6.50 -19.33 8.45
N GLN A 54 -6.88 -20.60 8.28
CA GLN A 54 -5.93 -21.67 7.93
C GLN A 54 -5.28 -21.43 6.56
N GLU A 55 -6.07 -21.04 5.56
CA GLU A 55 -5.57 -20.73 4.22
C GLU A 55 -4.68 -19.50 4.21
N PHE A 56 -5.02 -18.48 5.01
CA PHE A 56 -4.17 -17.31 5.19
C PHE A 56 -2.84 -17.68 5.85
N GLU A 57 -2.86 -18.50 6.92
CA GLU A 57 -1.63 -18.91 7.61
C GLU A 57 -0.74 -19.76 6.68
N SER A 58 -1.33 -20.67 5.91
CA SER A 58 -0.57 -21.46 4.93
C SER A 58 0.06 -20.58 3.84
N LEU A 59 -0.66 -19.57 3.35
CA LEU A 59 -0.11 -18.59 2.41
C LEU A 59 1.02 -17.80 3.07
N ARG A 60 0.81 -17.33 4.30
CA ARG A 60 1.78 -16.56 5.07
C ARG A 60 3.08 -17.33 5.28
N GLU A 61 3.00 -18.59 5.68
CA GLU A 61 4.15 -19.50 5.83
C GLU A 61 4.91 -19.70 4.51
N SER A 62 4.22 -19.68 3.37
CA SER A 62 4.87 -19.82 2.06
C SER A 62 5.82 -18.66 1.71
N PHE A 63 5.62 -17.49 2.31
CA PHE A 63 6.53 -16.35 2.19
C PHE A 63 7.71 -16.43 3.18
N GLY A 64 7.77 -17.41 4.07
CA GLY A 64 8.94 -17.69 4.90
C GLY A 64 9.41 -16.50 5.74
N SER A 65 10.67 -16.09 5.58
CA SER A 65 11.30 -15.04 6.38
C SER A 65 11.13 -13.61 5.84
N HIS A 66 10.20 -13.38 4.90
CA HIS A 66 9.89 -12.02 4.44
C HIS A 66 9.34 -11.19 5.60
N MET A 67 9.75 -9.92 5.69
CA MET A 67 9.16 -9.00 6.67
C MET A 67 7.70 -8.71 6.30
N GLU A 68 6.80 -8.93 7.24
CA GLU A 68 5.36 -8.82 7.02
C GLU A 68 4.86 -7.39 7.27
N PHE A 69 4.04 -6.92 6.34
CA PHE A 69 3.33 -5.65 6.43
C PHE A 69 1.84 -5.89 6.26
N TYR A 70 1.04 -5.39 7.19
CA TYR A 70 -0.41 -5.44 7.13
C TYR A 70 -0.93 -4.03 6.91
N THR A 71 -1.77 -3.84 5.90
CA THR A 71 -2.27 -2.52 5.52
C THR A 71 -3.79 -2.48 5.57
N ASP A 72 -4.34 -1.39 6.09
CA ASP A 72 -5.78 -1.18 6.15
C ASP A 72 -6.13 0.30 5.91
N GLY A 73 -7.16 0.54 5.12
CA GLY A 73 -7.77 1.83 4.87
C GLY A 73 -9.15 1.92 5.51
N SER A 74 -9.41 2.97 6.28
CA SER A 74 -10.72 3.15 6.91
C SER A 74 -11.36 4.48 6.53
N ARG A 75 -12.69 4.46 6.40
CA ARG A 75 -13.51 5.64 6.17
C ARG A 75 -14.73 5.61 7.06
N THR A 76 -14.95 6.71 7.75
CA THR A 76 -16.13 6.97 8.57
C THR A 76 -16.82 8.26 8.10
N ASN A 77 -17.95 8.59 8.72
CA ASN A 77 -18.65 9.85 8.47
C ASN A 77 -17.82 11.07 8.92
N THR A 78 -16.85 10.89 9.81
CA THR A 78 -16.07 11.97 10.42
C THR A 78 -14.68 12.10 9.80
N GLY A 79 -14.10 11.03 9.25
CA GLY A 79 -12.77 11.08 8.67
C GLY A 79 -12.42 9.89 7.78
N VAL A 80 -11.21 9.97 7.22
CA VAL A 80 -10.61 8.91 6.42
C VAL A 80 -9.19 8.71 6.94
N SER A 81 -8.80 7.47 7.18
CA SER A 81 -7.49 7.11 7.72
C SER A 81 -6.91 5.89 7.01
N CYS A 82 -5.61 5.70 7.14
CA CYS A 82 -4.89 4.56 6.62
C CYS A 82 -3.79 4.16 7.60
N ALA A 83 -3.42 2.89 7.62
CA ALA A 83 -2.38 2.38 8.48
C ALA A 83 -1.57 1.27 7.81
N MET A 84 -0.30 1.16 8.21
CA MET A 84 0.52 -0.01 7.96
C MET A 84 1.12 -0.49 9.29
N VAL A 85 1.10 -1.80 9.50
CA VAL A 85 1.51 -2.47 10.72
C VAL A 85 2.54 -3.54 10.36
N THR A 86 3.63 -3.59 11.11
CA THR A 86 4.59 -4.68 11.18
C THR A 86 4.59 -5.24 12.60
N GLU A 87 5.36 -6.30 12.85
CA GLU A 87 5.54 -6.86 14.20
C GLU A 87 5.98 -5.81 15.23
N THR A 88 6.82 -4.85 14.84
CA THR A 88 7.45 -3.88 15.75
C THR A 88 6.93 -2.46 15.60
N THR A 89 6.29 -2.13 14.48
CA THR A 89 5.97 -0.75 14.12
C THR A 89 4.55 -0.62 13.60
N THR A 90 3.85 0.41 14.04
CA THR A 90 2.61 0.88 13.43
C THR A 90 2.81 2.30 12.92
N ARG A 91 2.43 2.57 11.67
CA ARG A 91 2.29 3.95 11.15
C ARG A 91 0.88 4.15 10.64
N SER A 92 0.25 5.23 11.06
CA SER A 92 -1.10 5.60 10.64
C SER A 92 -1.19 7.09 10.31
N HIS A 93 -2.06 7.42 9.37
CA HIS A 93 -2.30 8.79 8.94
C HIS A 93 -3.77 9.04 8.69
N CYS A 94 -4.26 10.15 9.22
CA CYS A 94 -5.52 10.74 8.78
C CYS A 94 -5.29 11.48 7.46
N ILE A 95 -6.10 11.16 6.45
CA ILE A 95 -6.08 11.82 5.15
C ILE A 95 -7.31 12.70 4.98
N LYS A 96 -7.39 13.43 3.87
CA LYS A 96 -8.50 14.36 3.62
C LYS A 96 -9.83 13.59 3.59
N LYS A 97 -10.86 14.12 4.26
CA LYS A 97 -12.20 13.53 4.36
C LYS A 97 -12.88 13.28 3.00
N ILE A 98 -12.47 14.03 1.97
CA ILE A 98 -12.96 13.88 0.59
C ILE A 98 -12.45 12.59 -0.09
N MET A 99 -11.38 11.99 0.43
CA MET A 99 -10.79 10.79 -0.16
C MET A 99 -11.75 9.59 -0.05
N SER A 100 -11.73 8.75 -1.08
CA SER A 100 -12.53 7.53 -1.09
C SER A 100 -11.91 6.46 -0.18
N ILE A 101 -12.70 5.43 0.17
CA ILE A 101 -12.17 4.25 0.86
C ILE A 101 -11.05 3.59 0.05
N PHE A 102 -11.23 3.45 -1.27
CA PHE A 102 -10.19 2.96 -2.18
C PHE A 102 -8.90 3.77 -2.10
N SER A 103 -9.00 5.09 -1.98
CA SER A 103 -7.83 5.95 -1.83
C SER A 103 -7.11 5.72 -0.50
N ALA A 104 -7.85 5.45 0.58
CA ALA A 104 -7.27 5.11 1.88
C ALA A 104 -6.48 3.79 1.80
N GLU A 105 -7.05 2.77 1.16
CA GLU A 105 -6.40 1.47 0.94
C GLU A 105 -5.09 1.60 0.16
N VAL A 106 -5.13 2.29 -0.98
CA VAL A 106 -3.90 2.54 -1.78
C VAL A 106 -2.88 3.33 -0.98
N TYR A 107 -3.32 4.28 -0.14
CA TYR A 107 -2.41 5.04 0.71
C TYR A 107 -1.77 4.16 1.79
N ALA A 108 -2.52 3.22 2.38
CA ALA A 108 -1.99 2.26 3.34
C ALA A 108 -0.85 1.42 2.73
N VAL A 109 -1.02 0.96 1.49
CA VAL A 109 0.05 0.28 0.74
C VAL A 109 1.25 1.20 0.46
N ILE A 110 1.01 2.46 0.08
CA ILE A 110 2.09 3.46 -0.09
C ILE A 110 2.88 3.64 1.21
N LEU A 111 2.24 3.61 2.38
CA LEU A 111 2.94 3.72 3.66
C LEU A 111 3.90 2.55 3.87
N ALA A 112 3.46 1.32 3.59
CA ALA A 112 4.30 0.12 3.67
C ALA A 112 5.48 0.20 2.68
N LEU A 113 5.22 0.54 1.42
CA LEU A 113 6.26 0.67 0.38
C LEU A 113 7.31 1.74 0.73
N ASN A 114 6.87 2.90 1.25
CA ASN A 114 7.80 3.93 1.70
C ASN A 114 8.63 3.45 2.90
N TYR A 115 8.03 2.73 3.84
CA TYR A 115 8.77 2.16 4.96
C TYR A 115 9.85 1.18 4.49
N ILE A 116 9.52 0.29 3.54
CA ILE A 116 10.47 -0.65 2.94
C ILE A 116 11.66 0.09 2.34
N LEU A 117 11.42 1.15 1.54
CA LEU A 117 12.51 1.95 0.96
C LEU A 117 13.34 2.69 2.01
N GLN A 118 12.69 3.31 3.00
CA GLN A 118 13.36 4.11 4.03
C GLN A 118 14.26 3.25 4.92
N ASN A 119 13.78 2.05 5.30
CA ASN A 119 14.50 1.13 6.17
C ASN A 119 15.33 0.09 5.40
N GLN A 120 15.36 0.18 4.07
CA GLN A 120 16.10 -0.72 3.18
C GLN A 120 15.78 -2.21 3.38
N VAL A 121 14.51 -2.52 3.64
CA VAL A 121 14.03 -3.89 3.86
C VAL A 121 14.21 -4.69 2.57
N LYS A 122 15.06 -5.72 2.61
CA LYS A 122 15.47 -6.48 1.41
C LYS A 122 14.47 -7.52 0.96
N SER A 123 13.62 -7.99 1.88
CA SER A 123 12.66 -9.06 1.67
C SER A 123 11.42 -8.73 2.48
N SER A 124 10.32 -8.47 1.78
CA SER A 124 9.07 -7.98 2.37
C SER A 124 7.86 -8.58 1.67
N VAL A 125 6.75 -8.71 2.40
CA VAL A 125 5.44 -9.09 1.88
C VAL A 125 4.39 -8.13 2.43
N ILE A 126 3.49 -7.64 1.58
CA ILE A 126 2.41 -6.72 1.97
C ILE A 126 1.07 -7.44 1.84
N TYR A 127 0.36 -7.55 2.96
CA TYR A 127 -0.99 -8.08 3.05
C TYR A 127 -2.01 -6.95 3.08
N THR A 128 -2.98 -7.02 2.18
CA THR A 128 -4.14 -6.12 2.10
C THR A 128 -5.39 -6.95 1.87
N ASP A 129 -6.51 -6.56 2.48
CA ASP A 129 -7.82 -7.16 2.22
C ASP A 129 -8.54 -6.49 1.03
N SER A 130 -7.95 -5.45 0.45
CA SER A 130 -8.51 -4.72 -0.68
C SER A 130 -8.09 -5.32 -2.02
N LEU A 131 -8.91 -6.25 -2.54
CA LEU A 131 -8.72 -6.81 -3.89
C LEU A 131 -8.70 -5.72 -4.98
N SER A 132 -9.45 -4.63 -4.77
CA SER A 132 -9.44 -3.47 -5.66
C SER A 132 -8.07 -2.78 -5.70
N CYS A 133 -7.38 -2.69 -4.55
CA CYS A 133 -6.03 -2.14 -4.44
C CYS A 133 -5.02 -3.02 -5.19
N VAL A 134 -5.06 -4.33 -4.95
CA VAL A 134 -4.21 -5.32 -5.65
C VAL A 134 -4.37 -5.18 -7.16
N HIS A 135 -5.61 -5.22 -7.67
CA HIS A 135 -5.90 -5.04 -9.09
C HIS A 135 -5.32 -3.75 -9.68
N ALA A 136 -5.49 -2.63 -8.97
CA ALA A 136 -5.05 -1.34 -9.45
C ALA A 136 -3.52 -1.24 -9.51
N ILE A 137 -2.81 -1.77 -8.51
CA ILE A 137 -1.36 -1.71 -8.42
C ILE A 137 -0.70 -2.70 -9.41
N THR A 138 -1.26 -3.89 -9.59
CA THR A 138 -0.71 -4.88 -10.53
C THR A 138 -1.13 -4.69 -11.98
N SER A 139 -1.99 -3.72 -12.26
CA SER A 139 -2.45 -3.44 -13.63
C SER A 139 -1.29 -2.96 -14.51
N LEU A 140 -1.16 -3.57 -15.69
CA LEU A 140 -0.25 -3.11 -16.76
C LEU A 140 -0.70 -1.80 -17.42
N HIS A 141 -1.99 -1.47 -17.29
CA HIS A 141 -2.51 -0.22 -17.83
C HIS A 141 -2.19 0.96 -16.91
N THR A 142 -1.77 2.07 -17.51
CA THR A 142 -1.58 3.34 -16.81
C THR A 142 -2.89 3.79 -16.17
N SER A 143 -2.93 3.79 -14.84
CA SER A 143 -4.07 4.29 -14.09
C SER A 143 -4.17 5.81 -14.18
N LYS A 144 -5.38 6.35 -14.29
CA LYS A 144 -5.62 7.81 -14.15
C LYS A 144 -5.46 8.27 -12.70
N ASN A 145 -5.48 7.35 -11.73
CA ASN A 145 -5.36 7.68 -10.31
C ASN A 145 -3.88 7.88 -9.93
N PHE A 146 -3.55 9.09 -9.46
CA PHE A 146 -2.19 9.45 -9.07
C PHE A 146 -1.65 8.64 -7.89
N LEU A 147 -2.50 8.20 -6.95
CA LEU A 147 -2.06 7.35 -5.84
C LEU A 147 -1.63 5.97 -6.35
N VAL A 148 -2.39 5.41 -7.30
CA VAL A 148 -2.04 4.11 -7.90
C VAL A 148 -0.74 4.22 -8.67
N GLN A 149 -0.58 5.25 -9.50
CA GLN A 149 0.68 5.51 -10.22
C GLN A 149 1.86 5.65 -9.25
N ARG A 150 1.65 6.35 -8.12
CA ARG A 150 2.66 6.52 -7.09
C ARG A 150 3.04 5.20 -6.43
N ALA A 151 2.06 4.38 -6.05
CA ALA A 151 2.31 3.05 -5.47
C ALA A 151 3.11 2.17 -6.44
N GLN A 152 2.71 2.14 -7.70
CA GLN A 152 3.40 1.42 -8.77
C GLN A 152 4.85 1.89 -8.95
N TYR A 153 5.08 3.21 -8.95
CA TYR A 153 6.42 3.78 -9.01
C TYR A 153 7.31 3.39 -7.84
N ILE A 154 6.80 3.45 -6.61
CA ILE A 154 7.58 3.06 -5.43
C ILE A 154 7.90 1.55 -5.47
N ALA A 155 6.92 0.71 -5.80
CA ALA A 155 7.12 -0.73 -5.94
C ALA A 155 8.18 -1.05 -7.02
N SER A 156 8.11 -0.39 -8.17
CA SER A 156 9.11 -0.45 -9.24
C SER A 156 10.52 -0.11 -8.73
N LYS A 157 10.65 0.94 -7.91
CA LYS A 157 11.93 1.37 -7.34
C LYS A 157 12.50 0.35 -6.35
N ILE A 158 11.64 -0.33 -5.58
CA ILE A 158 12.03 -1.42 -4.66
C ILE A 158 12.59 -2.60 -5.46
N ILE A 159 11.86 -3.03 -6.50
CA ILE A 159 12.26 -4.14 -7.37
C ILE A 159 13.56 -3.81 -8.12
N ASN A 160 13.71 -2.60 -8.65
CA ASN A 160 14.92 -2.15 -9.34
C ASN A 160 16.14 -2.05 -8.42
N LYS A 161 15.94 -1.97 -7.10
CA LYS A 161 17.03 -2.07 -6.09
C LYS A 161 17.43 -3.52 -5.80
N GLY A 162 16.77 -4.50 -6.39
CA GLY A 162 16.97 -5.93 -6.16
C GLY A 162 16.34 -6.43 -4.85
N TYR A 163 15.34 -5.73 -4.31
CA TYR A 163 14.63 -6.18 -3.11
C TYR A 163 13.48 -7.11 -3.52
N SER A 164 13.23 -8.13 -2.70
CA SER A 164 12.09 -9.03 -2.87
C SER A 164 10.84 -8.38 -2.27
N LEU A 165 9.84 -8.16 -3.12
CA LEU A 165 8.53 -7.59 -2.81
C LEU A 165 7.42 -8.47 -3.38
#